data_AF-A0A7Y3IZL0-F1
#
_entry.id   AF-A0A7Y3IZL0-F1
#
_cell.length_a   1.000
_cell.length_b   1.000
_cell.length_c   1.000
_cell.angle_alpha   90.00
_cell.angle_beta   90.00
_cell.angle_gamma   90.00
#
_symmetry.space_group_name_H-M   'P 1'
#
loop_
_entity.id
_entity.type
_entity.pdbx_description
1 polymer ?
#
loop_
_entity_poly.entity_id
_entity_poly.type
_entity_poly.pdbx_seq_one_letter_code
_entity_poly.pdbx_strand_id
1 'polypeptide(L)'
;MQENNDWYAKTSSVQTMKTWAKRPEAPRDLPEPFVTFFSSDASETFPTDAVFLPGDKTLRPQDIAFRSRLLGLDQKALTLWEERGRQIEKLQFPLSEIRWIQRGVVLLSSWLEVSSDTHAARLPFASVNEILIDPFLLRLRQAVAPPGECDEETWERSRDNLDRLGPLHFKFMSYGRRLLRRGDCVRAVAYQEERRVGWRKFVTPFLMILTEKEFLIIRDPEHIRRGRQGLYGGIFSFAPLTQIQSLTWESLNGTGGRDKGEFRLGWKAGGQLVWETSGVQKELSALVEAFNSR
;
A
#
# COMPACT_ATOMS: atom_id res chain seq x y z
N MET A 1 28.02 -44.75 13.11
CA MET A 1 28.16 -43.72 12.05
C MET A 1 26.86 -42.95 11.99
N GLN A 2 26.83 -41.76 12.60
CA GLN A 2 25.72 -40.81 12.44
C GLN A 2 26.05 -39.98 11.19
N GLU A 3 25.31 -40.20 10.11
CA GLU A 3 25.41 -39.35 8.92
C GLU A 3 24.91 -37.95 9.28
N ASN A 4 25.83 -37.00 9.18
CA ASN A 4 25.63 -35.60 9.47
C ASN A 4 24.83 -34.97 8.30
N ASN A 5 23.50 -34.93 8.44
CA ASN A 5 22.55 -34.34 7.47
C ASN A 5 22.56 -32.79 7.44
N ASP A 6 23.71 -32.19 7.75
CA ASP A 6 23.89 -30.74 7.94
C ASP A 6 23.94 -29.95 6.61
N TRP A 7 23.97 -30.63 5.46
CA TRP A 7 24.07 -29.95 4.16
C TRP A 7 22.74 -29.33 3.70
N TYR A 8 21.59 -29.89 4.12
CA TYR A 8 20.27 -29.33 3.81
C TYR A 8 20.03 -27.97 4.50
N ALA A 9 20.61 -27.76 5.69
CA ALA A 9 20.46 -26.54 6.48
C ALA A 9 21.14 -25.29 5.88
N LYS A 10 21.96 -25.46 4.83
CA LYS A 10 22.74 -24.39 4.18
C LYS A 10 22.31 -24.08 2.74
N THR A 11 21.15 -24.56 2.31
CA THR A 11 20.61 -24.16 1.00
C THR A 11 19.98 -22.76 1.11
N SER A 12 20.20 -21.92 0.09
CA SER A 12 19.71 -20.53 0.08
C SER A 12 18.20 -20.44 0.30
N SER A 13 17.44 -21.45 -0.14
CA SER A 13 16.00 -21.58 0.05
C SER A 13 15.59 -21.71 1.52
N VAL A 14 16.29 -22.51 2.32
CA VAL A 14 16.03 -22.67 3.77
C VAL A 14 16.33 -21.37 4.52
N GLN A 15 17.35 -20.63 4.09
CA GLN A 15 17.66 -19.31 4.64
C GLN A 15 16.55 -18.29 4.31
N THR A 16 16.00 -18.32 3.09
CA THR A 16 14.89 -17.45 2.67
C THR A 16 13.60 -17.77 3.43
N MET A 17 13.31 -19.03 3.73
CA MET A 17 12.10 -19.40 4.48
C MET A 17 12.07 -18.83 5.91
N LYS A 18 13.23 -18.51 6.50
CA LYS A 18 13.32 -17.90 7.84
C LYS A 18 12.80 -16.46 7.89
N THR A 19 12.73 -15.77 6.74
CA THR A 19 12.19 -14.40 6.63
C THR A 19 10.73 -14.38 6.19
N TRP A 20 10.08 -15.55 6.12
CA TRP A 20 8.68 -15.64 5.74
C TRP A 20 7.77 -15.20 6.87
N ALA A 21 6.75 -14.43 6.49
CA ALA A 21 5.74 -13.96 7.42
C ALA A 21 5.00 -15.14 8.05
N LYS A 22 4.51 -14.95 9.28
CA LYS A 22 3.75 -15.95 10.03
C LYS A 22 2.50 -15.30 10.63
N ARG A 23 1.47 -16.11 10.87
CA ARG A 23 0.28 -15.72 11.62
C ARG A 23 0.34 -16.36 13.01
N PRO A 24 0.94 -15.71 14.01
CA PRO A 24 0.97 -16.25 15.37
C PRO A 24 -0.44 -16.21 15.97
N GLU A 25 -0.79 -17.23 16.75
CA GLU A 25 -2.09 -17.31 17.44
C GLU A 25 -1.97 -16.85 18.90
N ALA A 26 -0.77 -16.96 19.47
CA ALA A 26 -0.48 -16.55 20.84
C ALA A 26 0.96 -15.99 20.96
N PRO A 27 1.28 -15.26 22.06
CA PRO A 27 2.61 -14.74 22.30
C PRO A 27 3.72 -15.80 22.22
N ARG A 28 3.46 -17.03 22.69
CA ARG A 28 4.40 -18.16 22.67
C ARG A 28 4.85 -18.60 21.27
N ASP A 29 4.13 -18.19 20.22
CA ASP A 29 4.46 -18.53 18.83
C ASP A 29 5.50 -17.56 18.22
N LEU A 30 5.84 -16.50 18.95
CA LEU A 30 6.81 -15.49 18.56
C LEU A 30 8.22 -15.82 19.08
N PRO A 31 9.28 -15.27 18.48
CA PRO A 31 10.61 -15.35 19.06
C PRO A 31 10.75 -14.44 20.28
N GLU A 32 11.66 -14.78 21.19
CA GLU A 32 12.24 -13.82 22.13
C GLU A 32 12.86 -12.67 21.32
N PRO A 33 12.61 -11.37 21.59
CA PRO A 33 12.09 -10.73 22.82
C PRO A 33 10.58 -10.46 22.89
N PHE A 34 9.78 -10.86 21.90
CA PHE A 34 8.33 -10.58 21.91
C PHE A 34 7.58 -11.39 22.98
N VAL A 35 7.96 -12.66 23.17
CA VAL A 35 7.37 -13.52 24.22
C VAL A 35 7.53 -12.84 25.59
N THR A 36 8.76 -12.42 25.91
CA THR A 36 9.06 -11.67 27.13
C THR A 36 8.21 -10.40 27.23
N PHE A 37 8.14 -9.58 26.18
CA PHE A 37 7.37 -8.33 26.18
C PHE A 37 5.90 -8.56 26.57
N PHE A 38 5.20 -9.46 25.87
CA PHE A 38 3.78 -9.78 26.15
C PHE A 38 3.57 -10.52 27.48
N SER A 39 4.60 -11.18 28.03
CA SER A 39 4.50 -11.85 29.34
C SER A 39 4.76 -10.89 30.50
N SER A 40 5.60 -9.87 30.28
CA SER A 40 5.99 -8.90 31.31
C SER A 40 4.98 -7.78 31.51
N ASP A 41 4.21 -7.43 30.49
CA ASP A 41 3.24 -6.33 30.53
C ASP A 41 1.81 -6.87 30.54
N ALA A 42 1.21 -6.97 31.72
CA ALA A 42 -0.16 -7.44 31.89
C ALA A 42 -1.22 -6.51 31.26
N SER A 43 -0.86 -5.26 30.92
CA SER A 43 -1.76 -4.35 30.21
C SER A 43 -1.78 -4.58 28.70
N GLU A 44 -0.75 -5.28 28.18
CA GLU A 44 -0.62 -5.51 26.76
C GLU A 44 -1.42 -6.74 26.33
N THR A 45 -2.42 -6.52 25.49
CA THR A 45 -3.23 -7.61 24.92
C THR A 45 -2.65 -8.05 23.58
N PHE A 46 -2.48 -9.37 23.41
CA PHE A 46 -2.05 -9.93 22.14
C PHE A 46 -3.13 -9.69 21.06
N PRO A 47 -2.77 -9.17 19.87
CA PRO A 47 -3.75 -8.86 18.83
C PRO A 47 -4.39 -10.12 18.26
N THR A 48 -5.70 -10.08 18.02
CA THR A 48 -6.45 -11.18 17.39
C THR A 48 -6.10 -11.35 15.92
N ASP A 49 -5.80 -10.26 15.22
CA ASP A 49 -5.30 -10.29 13.86
C ASP A 49 -3.82 -9.88 13.81
N ALA A 50 -2.97 -10.88 14.00
CA ALA A 50 -1.52 -10.71 14.09
C ALA A 50 -0.82 -11.17 12.79
N VAL A 51 0.13 -10.38 12.30
CA VAL A 51 1.10 -10.81 11.28
C VAL A 51 2.51 -10.55 11.76
N PHE A 52 3.28 -11.61 11.94
CA PHE A 52 4.69 -11.52 12.29
C PHE A 52 5.54 -11.50 11.03
N LEU A 53 6.42 -10.50 10.93
CA LEU A 53 7.42 -10.33 9.89
C LEU A 53 8.80 -10.54 10.52
N PRO A 54 9.45 -11.70 10.29
CA PRO A 54 10.79 -11.93 10.80
C PRO A 54 11.79 -10.95 10.17
N GLY A 55 12.73 -10.46 10.97
CA GLY A 55 13.83 -9.66 10.47
C GLY A 55 14.85 -10.50 9.70
N ASP A 56 15.40 -9.96 8.63
CA ASP A 56 16.50 -10.58 7.89
C ASP A 56 17.83 -10.28 8.59
N LYS A 57 18.25 -11.23 9.44
CA LYS A 57 19.50 -11.12 10.20
C LYS A 57 20.76 -11.26 9.33
N THR A 58 20.62 -11.50 8.02
CA THR A 58 21.75 -11.46 7.08
C THR A 58 22.06 -10.04 6.59
N LEU A 59 21.13 -9.10 6.76
CA LEU A 59 21.33 -7.70 6.44
C LEU A 59 22.07 -6.97 7.57
N ARG A 60 22.48 -5.73 7.30
CA ARG A 60 23.19 -4.94 8.30
C ARG A 60 22.19 -4.42 9.34
N PRO A 61 22.57 -4.26 10.61
CA PRO A 61 21.65 -3.82 11.67
C PRO A 61 20.92 -2.49 11.42
N GLN A 62 21.50 -1.62 10.61
CA GLN A 62 20.90 -0.36 10.17
C GLN A 62 19.84 -0.51 9.07
N ASP A 63 19.82 -1.63 8.35
CA ASP A 63 18.87 -1.85 7.27
C ASP A 63 17.47 -2.13 7.88
N ILE A 64 16.43 -1.46 7.39
CA ILE A 64 15.08 -1.53 7.98
C ILE A 64 14.58 -2.99 8.04
N ALA A 65 14.88 -3.80 7.02
CA ALA A 65 14.48 -5.20 6.96
C ALA A 65 15.19 -6.12 7.98
N PHE A 66 16.21 -5.64 8.70
CA PHE A 66 16.91 -6.42 9.74
C PHE A 66 16.03 -6.69 10.98
N ARG A 67 15.07 -5.81 11.25
CA ARG A 67 14.26 -5.84 12.48
C ARG A 67 13.02 -6.70 12.29
N SER A 68 12.76 -7.57 13.26
CA SER A 68 11.51 -8.33 13.29
C SER A 68 10.38 -7.41 13.75
N ARG A 69 9.19 -7.64 13.21
CA ARG A 69 8.02 -6.81 13.46
C ARG A 69 6.78 -7.66 13.64
N LEU A 70 5.91 -7.25 14.55
CA LEU A 70 4.56 -7.77 14.67
C LEU A 70 3.59 -6.66 14.28
N LEU A 71 2.67 -6.98 13.39
CA LEU A 71 1.53 -6.14 13.06
C LEU A 71 0.31 -6.69 13.79
N GLY A 72 -0.45 -5.83 14.43
CA GLY A 72 -1.71 -6.17 15.06
C GLY A 72 -2.77 -5.19 14.64
N LEU A 73 -3.93 -5.69 14.25
CA LEU A 73 -5.10 -4.88 13.94
C LEU A 73 -6.19 -5.16 14.96
N ASP A 74 -6.66 -4.10 15.62
CA ASP A 74 -7.86 -4.13 16.45
C ASP A 74 -8.92 -3.15 15.91
N GLN A 75 -10.01 -2.94 16.65
CA GLN A 75 -11.12 -2.08 16.24
C GLN A 75 -10.80 -0.57 16.25
N LYS A 76 -9.70 -0.16 16.90
CA LYS A 76 -9.35 1.25 17.15
C LYS A 76 -8.04 1.65 16.51
N ALA A 77 -7.08 0.74 16.38
CA ALA A 77 -5.75 1.05 15.91
C ALA A 77 -5.10 -0.12 15.15
N LEU A 78 -4.19 0.26 14.25
CA LEU A 78 -3.09 -0.60 13.82
C LEU A 78 -1.93 -0.40 14.80
N THR A 79 -1.46 -1.48 15.42
CA THR A 79 -0.29 -1.46 16.28
C THR A 79 0.88 -2.19 15.59
N LEU A 80 2.05 -1.57 15.64
CA LEU A 80 3.31 -2.12 15.19
C LEU A 80 4.22 -2.29 16.41
N TRP A 81 4.67 -3.52 16.66
CA TRP A 81 5.73 -3.81 17.61
C TRP A 81 7.01 -4.12 16.84
N GLU A 82 8.06 -3.35 17.06
CA GLU A 82 9.36 -3.48 16.37
C GLU A 82 10.46 -3.90 17.35
N GLU A 83 11.22 -4.92 16.96
CA GLU A 83 12.41 -5.36 17.69
C GLU A 83 13.55 -4.35 17.56
N ARG A 84 14.01 -3.81 18.70
CA ARG A 84 15.19 -2.95 18.82
C ARG A 84 16.16 -3.52 19.86
N GLY A 85 17.10 -4.32 19.38
CA GLY A 85 18.02 -5.04 20.26
C GLY A 85 17.25 -6.07 21.09
N ARG A 86 17.18 -5.87 22.41
CA ARG A 86 16.41 -6.72 23.34
C ARG A 86 15.09 -6.09 23.79
N GLN A 87 14.74 -4.93 23.25
CA GLN A 87 13.51 -4.21 23.58
C GLN A 87 12.54 -4.26 22.41
N ILE A 88 11.26 -4.12 22.74
CA ILE A 88 10.19 -3.94 21.77
C ILE A 88 9.75 -2.48 21.84
N GLU A 89 9.87 -1.77 20.72
CA GLU A 89 9.23 -0.47 20.56
C GLU A 89 7.83 -0.66 19.99
N LYS A 90 6.86 0.05 20.57
CA LYS A 90 5.46 0.02 20.15
C LYS A 90 5.10 1.32 19.46
N LEU A 91 4.52 1.22 18.27
CA LEU A 91 3.99 2.34 17.50
C LEU A 91 2.52 2.07 17.19
N GLN A 92 1.65 3.03 17.51
CA GLN A 92 0.20 2.89 17.30
C GLN A 92 -0.30 3.93 16.33
N PHE A 93 -1.07 3.46 15.35
CA PHE A 93 -1.78 4.27 14.37
C PHE A 93 -3.28 4.16 14.66
N PRO A 94 -3.89 5.13 15.37
CA PRO A 94 -5.35 5.19 15.48
C PRO A 94 -5.98 5.16 14.08
N LEU A 95 -6.97 4.30 13.86
CA LEU A 95 -7.57 4.13 12.53
C LEU A 95 -8.16 5.45 12.00
N SER A 96 -8.67 6.29 12.91
CA SER A 96 -9.19 7.63 12.60
C SER A 96 -8.13 8.65 12.18
N GLU A 97 -6.84 8.36 12.40
CA GLU A 97 -5.73 9.25 12.05
C GLU A 97 -4.92 8.74 10.85
N ILE A 98 -5.22 7.55 10.32
CA ILE A 98 -4.52 7.00 9.15
C ILE A 98 -4.91 7.80 7.91
N ARG A 99 -3.98 8.64 7.43
CA ARG A 99 -4.15 9.45 6.21
C ARG A 99 -4.08 8.61 4.96
N TRP A 100 -3.11 7.70 4.90
CA TRP A 100 -2.94 6.84 3.75
C TRP A 100 -2.17 5.57 4.08
N ILE A 101 -2.44 4.54 3.28
CA ILE A 101 -1.77 3.24 3.31
C ILE A 101 -1.15 3.04 1.92
N GLN A 102 0.11 2.59 1.86
CA GLN A 102 0.77 2.20 0.62
C GLN A 102 1.11 0.73 0.65
N ARG A 103 0.91 0.04 -0.46
CA ARG A 103 1.59 -1.21 -0.75
C ARG A 103 2.45 -1.02 -2.00
N GLY A 104 3.72 -1.36 -1.92
CA GLY A 104 4.55 -1.47 -3.11
C GLY A 104 4.98 -2.90 -3.34
N VAL A 105 4.94 -3.33 -4.59
CA VAL A 105 5.41 -4.66 -5.03
C VAL A 105 6.34 -4.44 -6.20
N VAL A 106 7.61 -4.84 -6.06
CA VAL A 106 8.63 -4.75 -7.10
C VAL A 106 9.45 -6.03 -7.10
N LEU A 107 9.18 -6.89 -8.08
CA LEU A 107 9.81 -8.22 -8.17
C LEU A 107 9.65 -8.99 -6.83
N LEU A 108 10.77 -9.33 -6.19
CA LEU A 108 10.84 -10.07 -4.93
C LEU A 108 10.82 -9.17 -3.68
N SER A 109 10.80 -7.85 -3.85
CA SER A 109 10.75 -6.88 -2.77
C SER A 109 9.38 -6.22 -2.72
N SER A 110 8.77 -6.26 -1.55
CA SER A 110 7.51 -5.58 -1.29
C SER A 110 7.61 -4.73 -0.02
N TRP A 111 6.68 -3.81 0.16
CA TRP A 111 6.56 -3.03 1.39
C TRP A 111 5.11 -2.63 1.66
N LEU A 112 4.81 -2.49 2.95
CA LEU A 112 3.61 -1.84 3.45
C LEU A 112 4.04 -0.53 4.12
N GLU A 113 3.39 0.58 3.79
CA GLU A 113 3.60 1.87 4.42
C GLU A 113 2.29 2.35 5.01
N VAL A 114 2.32 2.86 6.23
CA VAL A 114 1.16 3.47 6.87
C VAL A 114 1.59 4.82 7.39
N SER A 115 0.80 5.84 7.12
CA SER A 115 1.07 7.20 7.58
C SER A 115 -0.16 7.74 8.29
N SER A 116 0.08 8.27 9.48
CA SER A 116 -0.84 9.13 10.21
C SER A 116 -0.38 10.58 10.11
N ASP A 117 -1.05 11.46 10.84
CA ASP A 117 -0.69 12.87 10.97
C ASP A 117 0.66 13.05 11.68
N THR A 118 0.96 12.19 12.66
CA THR A 118 2.12 12.35 13.55
C THR A 118 3.32 11.53 13.12
N HIS A 119 3.13 10.41 12.43
CA HIS A 119 4.22 9.52 12.06
C HIS A 119 3.91 8.70 10.80
N ALA A 120 4.96 8.11 10.22
CA ALA A 120 4.84 7.15 9.14
C ALA A 120 5.78 5.96 9.40
N ALA A 121 5.33 4.76 9.09
CA ALA A 121 6.15 3.56 9.16
C ALA A 121 6.12 2.82 7.83
N ARG A 122 7.30 2.38 7.39
CA ARG A 122 7.50 1.57 6.20
C ARG A 122 8.08 0.21 6.58
N LEU A 123 7.42 -0.84 6.12
CA LEU A 123 7.61 -2.22 6.51
C LEU A 123 8.02 -3.01 5.27
N PRO A 124 9.33 -3.15 4.99
CA PRO A 124 9.78 -3.99 3.89
C PRO A 124 9.58 -5.48 4.21
N PHE A 125 9.18 -6.27 3.21
CA PHE A 125 9.06 -7.72 3.31
C PHE A 125 9.28 -8.38 1.94
N ALA A 126 9.55 -9.69 1.94
CA ALA A 126 9.70 -10.46 0.70
C ALA A 126 8.32 -10.66 0.04
N SER A 127 8.21 -10.51 -1.28
CA SER A 127 6.92 -10.61 -2.00
C SER A 127 6.20 -11.95 -1.85
N VAL A 128 6.89 -13.02 -1.43
CA VAL A 128 6.26 -14.30 -1.06
C VAL A 128 5.30 -14.17 0.12
N ASN A 129 5.51 -13.18 0.99
CA ASN A 129 4.69 -12.90 2.17
C ASN A 129 3.36 -12.19 1.82
N GLU A 130 3.15 -11.82 0.56
CA GLU A 130 1.91 -11.20 0.09
C GLU A 130 0.67 -12.06 0.38
N ILE A 131 0.82 -13.38 0.44
CA ILE A 131 -0.27 -14.29 0.82
C ILE A 131 -0.84 -14.01 2.22
N LEU A 132 -0.02 -13.49 3.14
CA LEU A 132 -0.46 -13.09 4.49
C LEU A 132 -0.74 -11.59 4.59
N ILE A 133 0.01 -10.77 3.85
CA ILE A 133 -0.14 -9.31 3.88
C ILE A 133 -1.39 -8.85 3.14
N ASP A 134 -1.76 -9.44 2.01
CA ASP A 134 -2.94 -9.01 1.23
C ASP A 134 -4.25 -9.12 2.04
N PRO A 135 -4.55 -10.24 2.72
CA PRO A 135 -5.74 -10.33 3.57
C PRO A 135 -5.69 -9.36 4.75
N PHE A 136 -4.52 -9.14 5.35
CA PHE A 136 -4.35 -8.18 6.45
C PHE A 136 -4.60 -6.74 5.97
N LEU A 137 -4.03 -6.36 4.83
CA LEU A 137 -4.22 -5.07 4.20
C LEU A 137 -5.69 -4.82 3.84
N LEU A 138 -6.40 -5.85 3.35
CA LEU A 138 -7.83 -5.74 3.07
C LEU A 138 -8.62 -5.41 4.34
N ARG A 139 -8.35 -6.11 5.45
CA ARG A 139 -9.01 -5.84 6.74
C ARG A 139 -8.64 -4.46 7.30
N LEU A 140 -7.38 -4.06 7.21
CA LEU A 140 -6.94 -2.72 7.59
C LEU A 140 -7.68 -1.66 6.77
N ARG A 141 -7.77 -1.82 5.45
CA ARG A 141 -8.52 -0.91 4.58
C ARG A 141 -9.99 -0.82 4.99
N GLN A 142 -10.63 -1.96 5.28
CA GLN A 142 -12.03 -1.99 5.75
C GLN A 142 -12.21 -1.32 7.12
N ALA A 143 -11.23 -1.45 8.00
CA ALA A 143 -11.27 -0.84 9.33
C ALA A 143 -11.10 0.69 9.26
N VAL A 144 -10.24 1.19 8.36
CA VAL A 144 -10.00 2.63 8.18
C VAL A 144 -11.11 3.30 7.34
N ALA A 145 -11.54 2.63 6.27
CA ALA A 145 -12.61 3.08 5.40
C ALA A 145 -13.55 1.88 5.17
N PRO A 146 -14.74 1.82 5.80
CA PRO A 146 -15.65 0.71 5.57
C PRO A 146 -15.97 0.56 4.08
N PRO A 147 -16.35 -0.65 3.62
CA PRO A 147 -16.82 -0.84 2.25
C PRO A 147 -17.94 0.13 1.87
N GLY A 148 -18.05 0.44 0.58
CA GLY A 148 -19.23 1.12 0.06
C GLY A 148 -20.51 0.31 0.27
N GLU A 149 -21.64 0.94 -0.07
CA GLU A 149 -22.98 0.35 0.11
C GLU A 149 -23.65 0.04 -1.24
N CYS A 150 -22.86 -0.14 -2.30
CA CYS A 150 -23.38 -0.52 -3.61
C CYS A 150 -24.04 -1.90 -3.57
N ASP A 151 -25.19 -2.01 -4.23
CA ASP A 151 -25.70 -3.32 -4.63
C ASP A 151 -24.73 -4.04 -5.58
N GLU A 152 -24.89 -5.36 -5.68
CA GLU A 152 -23.99 -6.22 -6.47
C GLU A 152 -23.95 -5.79 -7.94
N GLU A 153 -25.11 -5.43 -8.51
CA GLU A 153 -25.21 -5.04 -9.92
C GLU A 153 -24.44 -3.75 -10.21
N THR A 154 -24.55 -2.75 -9.34
CA THR A 154 -23.84 -1.48 -9.45
C THR A 154 -22.34 -1.65 -9.22
N TRP A 155 -21.96 -2.54 -8.29
CA TRP A 155 -20.56 -2.92 -8.07
C TRP A 155 -19.97 -3.63 -9.30
N GLU A 156 -20.68 -4.59 -9.89
CA GLU A 156 -20.25 -5.29 -11.12
C GLU A 156 -20.08 -4.32 -12.27
N ARG A 157 -21.07 -3.45 -12.52
CA ARG A 157 -20.97 -2.38 -13.53
C ARG A 157 -19.79 -1.45 -13.25
N SER A 158 -19.54 -1.06 -12.00
CA SER A 158 -18.40 -0.22 -11.62
C SER A 158 -17.06 -0.89 -11.91
N ARG A 159 -16.96 -2.19 -11.64
CA ARG A 159 -15.79 -3.02 -11.92
C ARG A 159 -15.59 -3.22 -13.43
N ASP A 160 -16.66 -3.36 -14.19
CA ASP A 160 -16.62 -3.55 -15.65
C ASP A 160 -16.40 -2.24 -16.41
N ASN A 161 -16.77 -1.09 -15.83
CA ASN A 161 -16.36 0.21 -16.35
C ASN A 161 -14.84 0.38 -16.40
N LEU A 162 -14.07 -0.41 -15.65
CA LEU A 162 -12.61 -0.46 -15.78
C LEU A 162 -12.16 -1.15 -17.07
N ASP A 163 -12.99 -1.96 -17.76
CA ASP A 163 -12.62 -2.64 -19.01
C ASP A 163 -12.35 -1.69 -20.16
N ARG A 164 -12.84 -0.46 -20.09
CA ARG A 164 -12.44 0.60 -21.03
C ARG A 164 -10.92 0.86 -20.99
N LEU A 165 -10.23 0.51 -19.90
CA LEU A 165 -8.78 0.58 -19.78
C LEU A 165 -8.09 -0.62 -20.44
N GLY A 166 -8.78 -1.72 -20.74
CA GLY A 166 -8.20 -2.91 -21.35
C GLY A 166 -7.44 -2.61 -22.65
N PRO A 167 -8.07 -1.93 -23.63
CA PRO A 167 -7.40 -1.52 -24.87
C PRO A 167 -6.25 -0.52 -24.67
N LEU A 168 -6.27 0.27 -23.59
CA LEU A 168 -5.26 1.30 -23.32
C LEU A 168 -4.07 0.74 -22.55
N HIS A 169 -4.33 -0.01 -21.48
CA HIS A 169 -3.32 -0.55 -20.58
C HIS A 169 -3.85 -1.68 -19.68
N PHE A 170 -3.85 -2.92 -20.20
CA PHE A 170 -4.36 -4.12 -19.52
C PHE A 170 -3.86 -4.34 -18.08
N LYS A 171 -2.59 -3.98 -17.78
CA LYS A 171 -2.03 -4.07 -16.43
C LYS A 171 -2.77 -3.16 -15.42
N PHE A 172 -3.05 -1.91 -15.77
CA PHE A 172 -3.75 -0.98 -14.86
C PHE A 172 -5.23 -1.33 -14.74
N MET A 173 -5.85 -1.85 -15.82
CA MET A 173 -7.19 -2.46 -15.74
C MET A 173 -7.23 -3.58 -14.70
N SER A 174 -6.30 -4.53 -14.80
CA SER A 174 -6.21 -5.68 -13.88
C SER A 174 -5.95 -5.25 -12.44
N TYR A 175 -5.06 -4.26 -12.24
CA TYR A 175 -4.78 -3.70 -10.92
C TYR A 175 -6.00 -2.99 -10.33
N GLY A 176 -6.70 -2.17 -11.10
CA GLY A 176 -7.92 -1.50 -10.65
C GLY A 176 -8.97 -2.51 -10.18
N ARG A 177 -9.24 -3.54 -11.00
CA ARG A 177 -10.21 -4.60 -10.67
C ARG A 177 -9.85 -5.36 -9.40
N ARG A 178 -8.57 -5.68 -9.20
CA ARG A 178 -8.09 -6.42 -8.02
C ARG A 178 -8.22 -5.61 -6.73
N LEU A 179 -8.11 -4.28 -6.79
CA LEU A 179 -8.10 -3.43 -5.60
C LEU A 179 -9.48 -2.99 -5.15
N LEU A 180 -10.48 -2.96 -6.03
CA LEU A 180 -11.86 -2.69 -5.67
C LEU A 180 -12.37 -3.77 -4.72
N ARG A 181 -12.92 -3.36 -3.57
CA ARG A 181 -13.54 -4.28 -2.63
C ARG A 181 -14.98 -4.51 -3.09
N ARG A 182 -15.53 -5.65 -2.71
CA ARG A 182 -16.95 -5.91 -2.93
C ARG A 182 -17.79 -4.85 -2.21
N GLY A 183 -18.77 -4.27 -2.91
CA GLY A 183 -19.61 -3.18 -2.40
C GLY A 183 -19.07 -1.77 -2.62
N ASP A 184 -17.82 -1.59 -3.09
CA ASP A 184 -17.31 -0.26 -3.43
C ASP A 184 -17.96 0.27 -4.72
N CYS A 185 -18.62 1.43 -4.66
CA CYS A 185 -19.09 2.13 -5.85
C CYS A 185 -17.98 3.01 -6.43
N VAL A 186 -17.65 2.83 -7.71
CA VAL A 186 -16.70 3.70 -8.41
C VAL A 186 -17.42 4.97 -8.87
N ARG A 187 -16.98 6.12 -8.38
CA ARG A 187 -17.53 7.44 -8.71
C ARG A 187 -16.83 8.07 -9.92
N ALA A 188 -15.51 7.94 -9.99
CA ALA A 188 -14.72 8.48 -11.09
C ALA A 188 -13.41 7.71 -11.26
N VAL A 189 -12.87 7.71 -12.47
CA VAL A 189 -11.60 7.07 -12.81
C VAL A 189 -10.82 7.96 -13.77
N ALA A 190 -9.56 8.22 -13.44
CA ALA A 190 -8.62 8.93 -14.29
C ALA A 190 -7.37 8.09 -14.53
N TYR A 191 -7.07 7.82 -15.79
CA TYR A 191 -5.88 7.09 -16.20
C TYR A 191 -4.98 7.99 -17.03
N GLN A 192 -3.72 8.10 -16.62
CA GLN A 192 -2.68 8.74 -17.40
C GLN A 192 -1.71 7.69 -17.92
N GLU A 193 -1.53 7.67 -19.23
CA GLU A 193 -0.52 6.85 -19.89
C GLU A 193 0.89 7.38 -19.65
N GLU A 194 1.89 6.55 -19.92
CA GLU A 194 3.27 7.03 -19.97
C GLU A 194 3.43 8.04 -21.10
N ARG A 195 3.89 9.23 -20.75
CA ARG A 195 4.18 10.28 -21.74
C ARG A 195 5.59 10.77 -21.64
N ARG A 196 6.21 10.95 -22.81
CA ARG A 196 7.51 11.59 -22.93
C ARG A 196 7.34 13.11 -22.86
N VAL A 197 7.87 13.73 -21.83
CA VAL A 197 7.88 15.20 -21.65
C VAL A 197 9.25 15.71 -22.07
N GLY A 198 9.41 15.92 -23.37
CA GLY A 198 10.68 16.33 -23.98
C GLY A 198 11.71 15.20 -24.10
N TRP A 199 12.94 15.56 -24.43
CA TRP A 199 14.00 14.63 -24.81
C TRP A 199 14.49 13.65 -23.72
N ARG A 200 14.29 13.93 -22.42
CA ARG A 200 14.83 13.09 -21.32
C ARG A 200 13.88 12.83 -20.14
N LYS A 201 12.68 13.41 -20.10
CA LYS A 201 11.73 13.21 -18.99
C LYS A 201 10.53 12.40 -19.46
N PHE A 202 10.04 11.54 -18.58
CA PHE A 202 8.82 10.78 -18.77
C PHE A 202 7.93 11.00 -17.55
N VAL A 203 6.63 11.22 -17.76
CA VAL A 203 5.67 11.07 -16.67
C VAL A 203 5.34 9.59 -16.54
N THR A 204 5.40 9.08 -15.31
CA THR A 204 5.02 7.71 -15.01
C THR A 204 3.51 7.54 -15.18
N PRO A 205 3.05 6.39 -15.70
CA PRO A 205 1.63 6.13 -15.81
C PRO A 205 1.05 5.97 -14.41
N PHE A 206 -0.19 6.44 -14.26
CA PHE A 206 -0.95 6.27 -13.04
C PHE A 206 -2.42 6.05 -13.34
N LEU A 207 -3.09 5.37 -12.42
CA LEU A 207 -4.54 5.19 -12.39
C LEU A 207 -5.04 5.71 -11.04
N MET A 208 -5.95 6.68 -11.09
CA MET A 208 -6.68 7.19 -9.94
C MET A 208 -8.12 6.67 -10.00
N ILE A 209 -8.61 6.12 -8.89
CA ILE A 209 -9.99 5.65 -8.77
C ILE A 209 -10.58 6.30 -7.52
N LEU A 210 -11.66 7.05 -7.71
CA LEU A 210 -12.46 7.59 -6.63
C LEU A 210 -13.62 6.65 -6.36
N THR A 211 -13.71 6.13 -5.14
CA THR A 211 -14.89 5.38 -4.66
C THR A 211 -15.71 6.26 -3.71
N GLU A 212 -16.73 5.70 -3.07
CA GLU A 212 -17.49 6.39 -2.01
C GLU A 212 -16.72 6.60 -0.70
N LYS A 213 -15.77 5.72 -0.40
CA LYS A 213 -15.15 5.63 0.94
C LYS A 213 -13.64 5.86 0.90
N GLU A 214 -13.00 5.59 -0.23
CA GLU A 214 -11.56 5.77 -0.42
C GLU A 214 -11.20 6.31 -1.81
N PHE A 215 -10.02 6.94 -1.88
CA PHE A 215 -9.32 7.33 -3.08
C PHE A 215 -8.13 6.40 -3.30
N LEU A 216 -8.09 5.76 -4.46
CA LEU A 216 -7.07 4.80 -4.85
C LEU A 216 -6.12 5.42 -5.87
N ILE A 217 -4.82 5.21 -5.68
CA ILE A 217 -3.80 5.63 -6.65
C ILE A 217 -2.91 4.44 -6.95
N ILE A 218 -2.79 4.10 -8.22
CA ILE A 218 -1.93 3.02 -8.70
C ILE A 218 -0.90 3.63 -9.63
N ARG A 219 0.38 3.34 -9.42
CA ARG A 219 1.46 3.86 -10.27
C ARG A 219 2.60 2.86 -10.40
N ASP A 220 3.41 3.05 -11.43
CA ASP A 220 4.67 2.32 -11.54
C ASP A 220 5.76 2.91 -10.63
N PRO A 221 6.70 2.06 -10.14
CA PRO A 221 7.88 2.53 -9.41
C PRO A 221 8.83 3.31 -10.34
N GLU A 222 9.35 4.44 -9.84
CA GLU A 222 10.15 5.39 -10.64
C GLU A 222 11.50 4.82 -11.14
N HIS A 223 12.11 3.88 -10.41
CA HIS A 223 13.51 3.46 -10.62
C HIS A 223 13.73 2.30 -11.61
N ILE A 224 12.69 1.69 -12.19
CA ILE A 224 12.84 0.49 -13.06
C ILE A 224 13.17 0.86 -14.53
N ARG A 225 13.23 2.14 -14.88
CA ARG A 225 13.14 2.60 -16.27
C ARG A 225 14.45 2.70 -17.07
N ARG A 226 15.47 1.89 -16.77
CA ARG A 226 16.73 1.86 -17.57
C ARG A 226 16.90 0.66 -18.51
N GLY A 227 15.89 -0.17 -18.73
CA GLY A 227 15.98 -1.26 -19.69
C GLY A 227 14.63 -1.69 -20.26
N ARG A 228 14.64 -2.30 -21.45
CA ARG A 228 13.49 -2.94 -22.13
C ARG A 228 12.89 -4.13 -21.35
N GLN A 229 13.10 -4.22 -20.05
CA GLN A 229 12.59 -5.28 -19.19
C GLN A 229 11.22 -4.86 -18.65
N GLY A 230 10.27 -5.79 -18.64
CA GLY A 230 8.89 -5.53 -18.24
C GLY A 230 8.80 -4.85 -16.87
N LEU A 231 7.90 -3.88 -16.76
CA LEU A 231 7.56 -3.20 -15.50
C LEU A 231 6.74 -4.17 -14.64
N TYR A 232 7.40 -5.11 -13.97
CA TYR A 232 6.75 -6.04 -13.05
C TYR A 232 6.64 -5.43 -11.66
N GLY A 233 5.41 -5.08 -11.27
CA GLY A 233 5.14 -4.47 -9.99
C GLY A 233 4.22 -3.24 -10.07
N GLY A 234 3.92 -2.67 -8.92
CA GLY A 234 3.10 -1.48 -8.78
C GLY A 234 3.18 -0.91 -7.37
N ILE A 235 2.91 0.38 -7.26
CA ILE A 235 2.69 1.08 -6.00
C ILE A 235 1.19 1.39 -5.94
N PHE A 236 0.56 0.94 -4.88
CA PHE A 236 -0.87 1.02 -4.62
C PHE A 236 -1.08 1.85 -3.35
N SER A 237 -1.66 3.02 -3.49
CA SER A 237 -1.97 3.91 -2.36
C SER A 237 -3.47 3.96 -2.13
N PHE A 238 -3.87 3.91 -0.86
CA PHE A 238 -5.24 3.93 -0.38
C PHE A 238 -5.38 5.09 0.58
N ALA A 239 -6.27 6.04 0.28
CA ALA A 239 -6.52 7.21 1.12
C ALA A 239 -8.01 7.27 1.48
N PRO A 240 -8.39 7.18 2.77
CA PRO A 240 -9.78 7.31 3.18
C PRO A 240 -10.31 8.70 2.81
N LEU A 241 -11.51 8.78 2.23
CA LEU A 241 -12.08 10.08 1.86
C LEU A 241 -12.33 10.99 3.06
N THR A 242 -12.53 10.39 4.24
CA THR A 242 -12.66 11.09 5.51
C THR A 242 -11.41 11.88 5.89
N GLN A 243 -10.24 11.56 5.31
CA GLN A 243 -8.97 12.25 5.56
C GLN A 243 -8.60 13.28 4.48
N ILE A 244 -9.28 13.25 3.34
CA ILE A 244 -9.02 14.16 2.22
C ILE A 244 -9.89 15.42 2.38
N GLN A 245 -9.24 16.57 2.48
CA GLN A 245 -9.89 17.88 2.58
C GLN A 245 -10.31 18.39 1.21
N SER A 246 -9.42 18.30 0.22
CA SER A 246 -9.64 18.85 -1.11
C SER A 246 -8.98 18.01 -2.19
N LEU A 247 -9.60 17.99 -3.37
CA LEU A 247 -9.00 17.59 -4.62
C LEU A 247 -9.10 18.77 -5.59
N THR A 248 -8.00 19.17 -6.20
CA THR A 248 -8.00 20.23 -7.20
C THR A 248 -7.18 19.83 -8.42
N TRP A 249 -7.55 20.39 -9.57
CA TRP A 249 -6.76 20.30 -10.78
C TRP A 249 -6.63 21.69 -11.39
N GLU A 250 -5.40 22.10 -11.68
CA GLU A 250 -5.09 23.42 -12.24
C GLU A 250 -4.33 23.26 -13.55
N SER A 251 -4.78 23.95 -14.60
CA SER A 251 -4.06 24.02 -15.87
C SER A 251 -2.80 24.88 -15.73
N LEU A 252 -1.66 24.35 -16.17
CA LEU A 252 -0.41 25.11 -16.26
C LEU A 252 -0.38 25.89 -17.57
N ASN A 253 -1.18 26.95 -17.65
CA ASN A 253 -1.24 27.83 -18.82
C ASN A 253 0.08 28.60 -18.97
N GLY A 254 0.90 28.27 -19.98
CA GLY A 254 2.11 29.05 -20.28
C GLY A 254 3.24 28.32 -21.02
N THR A 255 3.19 27.00 -21.20
CA THR A 255 4.31 26.24 -21.80
C THR A 255 3.97 25.49 -23.08
N GLY A 256 3.31 26.14 -24.06
CA GLY A 256 3.23 25.68 -25.46
C GLY A 256 2.62 24.29 -25.75
N GLY A 257 2.29 23.51 -24.72
CA GLY A 257 1.63 22.22 -24.80
C GLY A 257 0.23 22.38 -24.23
N ARG A 258 -0.77 22.28 -25.10
CA ARG A 258 -2.16 22.07 -24.70
C ARG A 258 -2.18 20.80 -23.83
N ASP A 259 -2.84 20.86 -22.68
CA ASP A 259 -3.06 19.72 -21.76
C ASP A 259 -1.90 19.38 -20.81
N LYS A 260 -1.36 20.37 -20.08
CA LYS A 260 -0.55 20.13 -18.86
C LYS A 260 -1.23 20.77 -17.66
N GLY A 261 -1.21 20.08 -16.52
CA GLY A 261 -1.78 20.61 -15.28
C GLY A 261 -1.19 19.95 -14.05
N GLU A 262 -1.52 20.49 -12.89
CA GLU A 262 -1.19 19.90 -11.59
C GLU A 262 -2.46 19.38 -10.94
N PHE A 263 -2.45 18.11 -10.54
CA PHE A 263 -3.46 17.55 -9.65
C PHE A 263 -2.95 17.64 -8.21
N ARG A 264 -3.77 18.17 -7.29
CA ARG A 264 -3.42 18.31 -5.88
C ARG A 264 -4.45 17.60 -5.00
N LEU A 265 -3.96 16.86 -4.02
CA LEU A 265 -4.74 16.24 -2.95
C LEU A 265 -4.32 16.87 -1.63
N GLY A 266 -5.22 17.59 -0.97
CA GLY A 266 -5.01 18.20 0.34
C GLY A 266 -5.53 17.32 1.47
N TRP A 267 -4.74 17.16 2.53
CA TRP A 267 -5.12 16.40 3.73
C TRP A 267 -5.79 17.30 4.78
N LYS A 268 -6.71 16.75 5.57
CA LYS A 268 -7.35 17.50 6.68
C LYS A 268 -6.36 17.99 7.74
N ALA A 269 -5.36 17.18 8.06
CA ALA A 269 -4.30 17.55 8.99
C ALA A 269 -3.21 18.45 8.38
N GLY A 270 -3.40 18.90 7.14
CA GLY A 270 -2.45 19.72 6.41
C GLY A 270 -1.44 18.92 5.59
N GLY A 271 -0.76 19.65 4.70
CA GLY A 271 0.06 19.09 3.64
C GLY A 271 -0.76 18.73 2.40
N GLN A 272 -0.04 18.49 1.32
CA GLN A 272 -0.64 18.13 0.04
C GLN A 272 0.26 17.16 -0.73
N LEU A 273 -0.37 16.33 -1.56
CA LEU A 273 0.32 15.61 -2.63
C LEU A 273 0.04 16.32 -3.95
N VAL A 274 1.08 16.48 -4.76
CA VAL A 274 1.01 17.16 -6.06
C VAL A 274 1.54 16.22 -7.13
N TRP A 275 0.79 16.09 -8.22
CA TRP A 275 1.19 15.32 -9.39
C TRP A 275 1.15 16.19 -10.63
N GLU A 276 2.23 16.17 -11.40
CA GLU A 276 2.22 16.70 -12.76
C GLU A 276 1.41 15.77 -13.66
N THR A 277 0.48 16.36 -14.41
CA THR A 277 -0.45 15.64 -15.26
C THR A 277 -0.42 16.17 -16.69
N SER A 278 -0.68 15.31 -17.66
CA SER A 278 -0.81 15.71 -19.06
C SER A 278 -1.77 14.84 -19.84
N GLY A 279 -2.62 15.47 -20.65
CA GLY A 279 -3.57 14.78 -21.54
C GLY A 279 -4.73 14.07 -20.85
N VAL A 280 -4.99 14.39 -19.58
CA VAL A 280 -6.02 13.74 -18.73
C VAL A 280 -6.92 14.76 -18.05
N GLN A 281 -7.01 15.97 -18.61
CA GLN A 281 -7.77 17.07 -18.03
C GLN A 281 -9.23 16.68 -17.79
N LYS A 282 -9.90 16.10 -18.79
CA LYS A 282 -11.32 15.75 -18.70
C LYS A 282 -11.60 14.76 -17.57
N GLU A 283 -10.78 13.73 -17.47
CA GLU A 283 -10.90 12.69 -16.46
C GLU A 283 -10.60 13.22 -15.05
N LEU A 284 -9.59 14.08 -14.90
CA LEU A 284 -9.25 14.69 -13.62
C LEU A 284 -10.30 15.73 -13.20
N SER A 285 -10.84 16.52 -14.12
CA SER A 285 -11.97 17.42 -13.83
C SER A 285 -13.19 16.63 -13.36
N ALA A 286 -13.56 15.55 -14.05
CA ALA A 286 -14.67 14.68 -13.63
C ALA A 286 -14.41 14.06 -12.24
N LEU A 287 -13.15 13.72 -11.93
CA LEU A 287 -12.75 13.19 -10.63
C LEU A 287 -12.91 14.24 -9.52
N VAL A 288 -12.49 15.48 -9.77
CA VAL A 288 -12.65 16.60 -8.83
C VAL A 288 -14.12 16.94 -8.62
N GLU A 289 -14.92 16.99 -9.69
CA GLU A 289 -16.36 17.22 -9.62
C GLU A 289 -17.06 16.15 -8.79
N ALA A 290 -16.77 14.87 -9.07
CA ALA A 290 -17.34 13.75 -8.32
C ALA A 290 -16.98 13.82 -6.83
N PHE A 291 -15.73 14.20 -6.50
CA PHE A 291 -15.31 14.39 -5.12
C PHE A 291 -16.03 15.54 -4.42
N ASN A 292 -16.26 16.66 -5.11
CA ASN A 292 -16.94 17.82 -4.54
C ASN A 292 -18.45 17.61 -4.38
N SER A 293 -19.03 16.64 -5.08
CA SER A 293 -20.47 16.29 -5.00
C SER A 293 -20.86 15.34 -3.87
N ARG A 294 -19.90 14.94 -3.03
CA ARG A 294 -20.06 13.94 -1.96
C ARG A 294 -20.82 14.44 -0.73
#